data_AF-A0A370H483-F1
#
_entry.id   AF-A0A370H483-F1
#
_cell.length_a   1.000
_cell.length_b   1.000
_cell.length_c   1.000
_cell.angle_alpha   90.00
_cell.angle_beta   90.00
_cell.angle_gamma   90.00
#
_symmetry.space_group_name_H-M   'P 1'
#
loop_
_entity.id
_entity.type
_entity.pdbx_description
1 polymer ?
#
loop_
_entity_poly.entity_id
_entity_poly.type
_entity_poly.pdbx_seq_one_letter_code
_entity_poly.pdbx_strand_id
1 'polypeptide(L)'
;MVDDSGRQLFGPLIEQAKTGGVSLQVDPQAFLALDQAMDKRKTDIRTMQQLMQQVGRHESWGVGEQSAVLTSAQTIVRRFREAGAGGQSSAYEALEGHWQVADQIQSLFRTIRERLEQTDAEFADRIRALAPGTGGAQ
;
A
#
# COMPACT_ATOMS: atom_id res chain seq x y z
N MET A 1 4.51 -15.12 -11.65
CA MET A 1 5.58 -14.14 -11.87
C MET A 1 5.61 -13.26 -10.63
N VAL A 2 6.56 -13.47 -9.72
CA VAL A 2 6.68 -12.66 -8.50
C VAL A 2 7.33 -11.36 -8.90
N ASP A 3 6.69 -10.24 -8.59
CA ASP A 3 7.20 -8.90 -8.88
C ASP A 3 8.43 -8.63 -8.00
N ASP A 4 9.62 -8.76 -8.58
CA ASP A 4 10.92 -8.59 -7.92
C ASP A 4 11.33 -7.11 -7.82
N SER A 5 10.52 -6.21 -8.37
CA SER A 5 10.75 -4.76 -8.41
C SER A 5 10.89 -4.16 -7.00
N GLY A 6 10.12 -4.67 -6.03
CA GLY A 6 10.21 -4.25 -4.64
C GLY A 6 11.56 -4.58 -3.99
N ARG A 7 12.13 -5.77 -4.28
CA ARG A 7 13.46 -6.12 -3.76
C ARG A 7 14.56 -5.27 -4.36
N GLN A 8 14.45 -4.95 -5.65
CA GLN A 8 15.41 -4.10 -6.35
C GLN A 8 15.38 -2.66 -5.84
N LEU A 9 14.20 -2.11 -5.55
CA LEU A 9 14.02 -0.74 -5.08
C LEU A 9 14.39 -0.57 -3.61
N PHE A 10 13.93 -1.46 -2.72
CA PHE A 10 14.08 -1.27 -1.28
C PHE A 10 15.36 -1.87 -0.68
N GLY A 11 15.96 -2.87 -1.33
CA GLY A 11 17.16 -3.55 -0.81
C GLY A 11 18.30 -2.58 -0.46
N PRO A 12 18.74 -1.72 -1.39
CA PRO A 12 19.80 -0.75 -1.14
C PRO A 12 19.46 0.28 -0.04
N LEU A 13 18.21 0.77 -0.01
CA LEU A 13 17.75 1.74 0.99
C LEU A 13 17.73 1.14 2.40
N ILE A 14 17.38 -0.13 2.55
CA ILE A 14 17.38 -0.85 3.84
C ILE A 14 18.81 -0.97 4.38
N GLU A 15 19.81 -1.24 3.54
CA GLU A 15 21.21 -1.34 3.98
C GLU A 15 21.79 0.04 4.39
N GLN A 16 21.39 1.11 3.70
CA GLN A 16 21.73 2.48 4.11
C GLN A 16 21.06 2.86 5.44
N ALA A 17 19.82 2.40 5.68
CA ALA A 17 19.12 2.56 6.95
C ALA A 17 19.84 1.87 8.11
N LYS A 18 20.31 0.64 7.91
CA LYS A 18 21.05 -0.10 8.95
C LYS A 18 22.37 0.55 9.33
N THR A 19 23.02 1.25 8.40
CA THR A 19 24.31 1.91 8.63
C THR A 19 24.18 3.36 9.10
N GLY A 20 22.95 3.85 9.34
CA GLY A 20 22.68 5.22 9.80
C GLY A 20 22.94 6.29 8.74
N GLY A 21 23.19 5.90 7.50
CA GLY A 21 23.58 6.77 6.40
C GLY A 21 22.46 7.06 5.42
N VAL A 22 21.19 7.07 5.85
CA VAL A 22 20.05 7.37 4.96
C VAL A 22 20.11 8.84 4.58
N SER A 23 20.85 9.11 3.50
CA SER A 23 20.58 10.21 2.62
C SER A 23 19.61 9.67 1.58
N LEU A 24 18.37 10.15 1.64
CA LEU A 24 17.33 9.71 0.73
C LEU A 24 17.52 10.40 -0.64
N GLN A 25 18.58 10.03 -1.38
CA GLN A 25 18.70 10.34 -2.81
C GLN A 25 17.79 9.36 -3.57
N VAL A 26 16.51 9.73 -3.71
CA VAL A 26 15.56 8.89 -4.44
C VAL A 26 15.49 9.34 -5.88
N ASP A 27 15.63 8.37 -6.77
CA ASP A 27 15.23 8.51 -8.16
C ASP A 27 13.71 8.86 -8.24
N PRO A 28 13.31 9.97 -8.90
CA PRO A 28 11.90 10.30 -9.11
C PRO A 28 11.08 9.16 -9.73
N GLN A 29 11.69 8.36 -10.60
CA GLN A 29 11.02 7.21 -11.22
C GLN A 29 10.71 6.13 -10.17
N ALA A 30 11.60 5.89 -9.21
CA ALA A 30 11.37 4.99 -8.09
C ALA A 30 10.22 5.47 -7.19
N PHE A 31 10.10 6.78 -6.95
CA PHE A 31 8.99 7.35 -6.19
C PHE A 31 7.63 7.10 -6.86
N LEU A 32 7.54 7.34 -8.17
CA LEU A 32 6.30 7.12 -8.92
C LEU A 32 5.94 5.63 -8.98
N ALA A 33 6.93 4.76 -9.18
CA ALA A 33 6.74 3.32 -9.17
C ALA A 33 6.23 2.82 -7.82
N LEU A 34 6.78 3.35 -6.72
CA LEU A 34 6.34 3.02 -5.36
C LEU A 34 4.91 3.47 -5.10
N ASP A 35 4.56 4.71 -5.47
CA ASP A 35 3.20 5.23 -5.30
C ASP A 35 2.19 4.38 -6.07
N GLN A 36 2.49 4.04 -7.33
CA GLN A 36 1.67 3.16 -8.15
C GLN A 36 1.55 1.75 -7.57
N ALA A 37 2.64 1.19 -7.04
CA ALA A 37 2.64 -0.12 -6.40
C ALA A 37 1.77 -0.14 -5.14
N MET A 38 1.81 0.94 -4.33
CA MET A 38 0.94 1.08 -3.16
C MET A 38 -0.52 1.19 -3.55
N ASP A 39 -0.86 1.98 -4.58
CA ASP A 39 -2.24 2.05 -5.08
C ASP A 39 -2.73 0.70 -5.57
N LYS A 40 -1.93 -0.01 -6.38
CA LYS A 40 -2.25 -1.38 -6.82
C LYS A 40 -2.48 -2.31 -5.63
N ARG A 41 -1.59 -2.29 -4.63
CA ARG A 41 -1.70 -3.12 -3.43
C ARG A 41 -2.98 -2.81 -2.64
N LYS A 42 -3.31 -1.53 -2.46
CA LYS A 42 -4.54 -1.10 -1.79
C LYS A 42 -5.79 -1.56 -2.55
N THR A 43 -5.80 -1.47 -3.87
CA THR A 43 -6.88 -1.99 -4.72
C THR A 43 -7.03 -3.49 -4.58
N ASP A 44 -5.95 -4.26 -4.69
CA ASP A 44 -5.95 -5.72 -4.56
C ASP A 44 -6.53 -6.14 -3.19
N ILE A 45 -6.16 -5.44 -2.12
CA ILE A 45 -6.70 -5.68 -0.78
C ILE A 45 -8.22 -5.45 -0.74
N ARG A 46 -8.71 -4.34 -1.31
CA ARG A 46 -10.16 -4.04 -1.35
C ARG A 46 -10.93 -5.09 -2.16
N THR A 47 -10.36 -5.57 -3.26
CA THR A 47 -10.94 -6.67 -4.05
C THR A 47 -11.02 -7.97 -3.23
N MET A 48 -9.97 -8.33 -2.49
CA MET A 48 -9.98 -9.50 -1.62
C MET A 48 -11.01 -9.38 -0.49
N GLN A 49 -11.14 -8.19 0.12
CA GLN A 49 -12.16 -7.93 1.13
C GLN A 49 -13.58 -8.13 0.57
N GLN A 50 -13.85 -7.62 -0.64
CA GLN A 50 -15.15 -7.81 -1.30
C GLN A 50 -15.45 -9.29 -1.58
N LEU A 51 -14.46 -10.05 -2.07
CA LEU A 51 -14.61 -11.49 -2.30
C LEU A 51 -14.91 -12.24 -1.00
N MET A 52 -14.21 -11.90 0.09
CA MET A 52 -14.45 -12.52 1.40
C MET A 52 -15.84 -12.20 1.96
N GLN A 53 -16.35 -10.99 1.72
CA GLN A 53 -17.73 -10.65 2.07
C GLN A 53 -18.74 -11.46 1.25
N GLN A 54 -18.49 -11.69 -0.04
CA GLN A 54 -19.34 -12.53 -0.88
C GLN A 54 -19.36 -13.98 -0.39
N VAL A 55 -18.21 -14.53 -0.02
CA VAL A 55 -18.09 -15.83 0.65
C VAL A 55 -18.96 -15.85 1.92
N GLY A 56 -18.83 -14.83 2.78
CA GLY A 56 -19.61 -14.76 4.02
C GLY A 56 -21.12 -14.68 3.81
N ARG A 57 -21.57 -14.08 2.70
CA ARG A 57 -22.98 -13.91 2.34
C ARG A 57 -23.55 -15.04 1.51
N HIS A 58 -22.75 -16.04 1.14
CA HIS A 58 -23.22 -17.13 0.28
C HIS A 58 -24.29 -17.98 0.99
N GLU A 59 -25.46 -18.08 0.37
CA GLU A 59 -26.67 -18.64 0.99
C GLU A 59 -26.58 -20.15 1.17
N SER A 60 -26.17 -20.88 0.13
CA SER A 60 -26.04 -22.35 0.14
C SER A 60 -24.75 -22.80 -0.53
N TRP A 61 -24.02 -23.69 0.11
CA TRP A 61 -22.70 -24.17 -0.33
C TRP A 61 -22.76 -25.51 -1.04
N GLY A 62 -23.91 -26.19 -1.01
CA GLY A 62 -24.10 -27.48 -1.69
C GLY A 62 -23.29 -28.63 -1.08
N VAL A 63 -22.88 -28.50 0.19
CA VAL A 63 -22.06 -29.48 0.91
C VAL A 63 -22.89 -30.35 1.85
N GLY A 64 -24.22 -30.23 1.78
CA GLY A 64 -25.16 -30.94 2.66
C GLY A 64 -25.42 -30.18 3.97
N GLU A 65 -25.23 -28.87 3.99
CA GLU A 65 -25.42 -28.01 5.16
C GLU A 65 -26.86 -27.99 5.71
N GLN A 66 -27.84 -28.40 4.90
CA GLN A 66 -29.24 -28.56 5.30
C GLN A 66 -29.54 -29.93 5.93
N SER A 67 -28.59 -30.87 5.84
CA SER A 67 -28.74 -32.21 6.40
C SER A 67 -28.46 -32.22 7.90
N ALA A 68 -29.43 -32.64 8.70
CA ALA A 68 -29.28 -32.75 10.15
C ALA A 68 -28.23 -33.79 10.59
N VAL A 69 -27.89 -34.74 9.71
CA VAL A 69 -26.89 -35.79 10.01
C VAL A 69 -25.46 -35.38 9.63
N LEU A 70 -25.28 -34.33 8.82
CA LEU A 70 -23.97 -33.85 8.36
C LEU A 70 -23.52 -32.63 9.17
N THR A 71 -23.24 -32.84 10.45
CA THR A 71 -22.80 -31.78 11.39
C THR A 71 -21.45 -31.15 10.99
N SER A 72 -20.58 -31.90 10.31
CA SER A 72 -19.32 -31.39 9.76
C SER A 72 -19.54 -30.38 8.64
N ALA A 73 -20.51 -30.62 7.75
CA ALA A 73 -20.89 -29.70 6.67
C ALA A 73 -21.39 -28.37 7.23
N GLN A 74 -22.27 -28.42 8.24
CA GLN A 74 -22.75 -27.23 8.97
C GLN A 74 -21.60 -26.46 9.62
N THR A 75 -20.63 -27.17 10.22
CA THR A 75 -19.47 -26.55 10.88
C THR A 75 -18.56 -25.83 9.88
N ILE A 76 -18.31 -26.42 8.71
CA ILE A 76 -17.49 -25.80 7.66
C ILE A 76 -18.18 -24.53 7.11
N VAL A 77 -19.48 -24.61 6.80
CA VAL A 77 -20.24 -23.44 6.32
C VAL A 77 -20.24 -22.33 7.35
N ARG A 78 -20.42 -22.64 8.64
CA ARG A 78 -20.31 -21.65 9.72
C ARG A 78 -18.94 -20.98 9.74
N ARG A 79 -17.85 -21.75 9.64
CA ARG A 79 -16.49 -21.20 9.62
C ARG A 79 -16.24 -20.29 8.42
N PHE A 80 -16.75 -20.64 7.23
CA PHE A 80 -16.63 -19.76 6.05
C PHE A 80 -17.41 -18.46 6.22
N ARG A 81 -18.61 -18.53 6.81
CA ARG A 81 -19.40 -17.34 7.15
C ARG A 81 -18.68 -16.48 8.17
N GLU A 82 -18.13 -17.06 9.22
CA GLU A 82 -17.37 -16.34 10.25
C GLU A 82 -16.07 -15.72 9.71
N ALA A 83 -15.37 -16.41 8.80
CA ALA A 83 -14.15 -15.90 8.18
C ALA A 83 -14.42 -14.71 7.23
N GLY A 84 -15.60 -14.69 6.58
CA GLY A 84 -16.04 -13.65 5.66
C GLY A 84 -16.86 -12.51 6.28
N ALA A 85 -17.57 -12.77 7.39
CA ALA A 85 -18.29 -11.77 8.16
C ALA A 85 -17.30 -11.02 9.04
N GLY A 86 -17.25 -9.69 8.92
CA GLY A 86 -16.19 -8.85 9.48
C GLY A 86 -16.14 -8.77 11.01
N GLY A 87 -15.75 -9.84 11.70
CA GLY A 87 -15.44 -9.88 13.13
C GLY A 87 -13.94 -9.73 13.44
N GLN A 88 -13.59 -9.77 14.73
CA GLN A 88 -12.26 -9.45 15.29
C GLN A 88 -11.11 -10.43 14.90
N SER A 89 -11.40 -11.40 14.05
CA SER A 89 -10.43 -12.36 13.48
C SER A 89 -10.82 -12.73 12.04
N SER A 90 -11.58 -11.86 11.39
CA SER A 90 -12.01 -12.05 10.02
C SER A 90 -10.88 -11.71 9.05
N ALA A 91 -10.95 -12.31 7.86
CA ALA A 91 -10.04 -11.93 6.78
C ALA A 91 -10.15 -10.42 6.46
N TYR A 92 -11.34 -9.84 6.66
CA TYR A 92 -11.58 -8.42 6.43
C TYR A 92 -10.69 -7.53 7.29
N GLU A 93 -10.67 -7.77 8.61
CA GLU A 93 -9.90 -6.95 9.57
C GLU A 93 -8.40 -7.10 9.36
N ALA A 94 -7.91 -8.33 9.14
CA ALA A 94 -6.51 -8.58 8.82
C ALA A 94 -6.09 -7.81 7.54
N LEU A 95 -6.93 -7.87 6.50
CA LEU A 95 -6.70 -7.13 5.26
C LEU A 95 -6.78 -5.60 5.47
N GLU A 96 -7.68 -5.11 6.34
CA GLU A 96 -7.77 -3.69 6.65
C GLU A 96 -6.48 -3.19 7.32
N GLY A 97 -5.91 -3.95 8.26
CA GLY A 97 -4.62 -3.61 8.86
C GLY A 97 -3.50 -3.50 7.82
N HIS A 98 -3.45 -4.42 6.86
CA HIS A 98 -2.50 -4.33 5.75
C HIS A 98 -2.76 -3.13 4.83
N TRP A 99 -4.02 -2.78 4.60
CA TRP A 99 -4.39 -1.59 3.81
C TRP A 99 -3.90 -0.32 4.50
N GLN A 100 -4.13 -0.19 5.81
CA GLN A 100 -3.70 0.97 6.60
C GLN A 100 -2.18 1.14 6.59
N VAL A 101 -1.42 0.06 6.72
CA VAL A 101 0.05 0.12 6.63
C VAL A 101 0.50 0.60 5.26
N ALA A 102 -0.10 0.08 4.17
CA ALA A 102 0.22 0.55 2.81
C ALA A 102 -0.11 2.03 2.63
N ASP A 103 -1.23 2.50 3.18
CA ASP A 103 -1.66 3.89 3.12
C ASP A 103 -0.74 4.82 3.93
N GLN A 104 -0.29 4.39 5.11
CA GLN A 104 0.69 5.12 5.92
C GLN A 104 2.03 5.24 5.21
N ILE A 105 2.53 4.15 4.61
CA ILE A 105 3.78 4.15 3.84
C ILE A 105 3.66 5.11 2.65
N GLN A 106 2.57 5.04 1.89
CA GLN A 106 2.35 5.94 0.76
C GLN A 106 2.30 7.40 1.21
N SER A 107 1.59 7.70 2.30
CA SER A 107 1.47 9.05 2.86
C SER A 107 2.83 9.61 3.30
N LEU A 108 3.66 8.78 3.93
CA LEU A 108 5.04 9.14 4.29
C LEU A 108 5.84 9.53 3.05
N PHE A 109 5.84 8.68 2.02
CA PHE A 109 6.60 8.95 0.79
C PHE A 109 6.09 10.18 0.04
N ARG A 110 4.77 10.40 -0.03
CA ARG A 110 4.20 11.62 -0.62
C ARG A 110 4.65 12.86 0.15
N THR A 111 4.61 12.82 1.48
CA THR A 111 5.08 13.93 2.32
C THR A 111 6.55 14.24 2.09
N ILE A 112 7.41 13.22 1.98
CA ILE A 112 8.83 13.40 1.69
C ILE A 112 9.02 14.05 0.32
N ARG A 113 8.32 13.56 -0.71
CA ARG A 113 8.36 14.10 -2.06
C ARG A 113 7.96 15.59 -2.08
N GLU A 114 6.83 15.94 -1.48
CA GLU A 114 6.35 17.32 -1.39
C GLU A 114 7.40 18.25 -0.74
N ARG A 115 8.07 17.78 0.32
CA ARG A 115 9.13 18.55 0.99
C ARG A 115 10.37 18.73 0.11
N LEU A 116 10.75 17.72 -0.66
CA LEU A 116 11.87 17.82 -1.60
C LEU A 116 11.56 18.81 -2.73
N GLU A 117 10.38 18.69 -3.35
CA GLU A 117 9.92 19.62 -4.40
C GLU A 117 9.87 21.07 -3.89
N GLN A 118 9.36 21.29 -2.66
CA GLN A 118 9.33 22.61 -2.04
C GLN A 118 10.75 23.17 -1.80
N THR A 119 11.66 22.35 -1.27
CA THR A 119 13.03 22.77 -0.95
C THR A 119 13.79 23.17 -2.20
N ASP A 120 13.67 22.39 -3.28
CA ASP A 120 14.32 22.68 -4.56
C ASP A 120 13.76 23.95 -5.21
N ALA A 121 12.44 24.18 -5.11
CA ALA A 121 11.81 25.41 -5.59
C ALA A 121 12.32 26.64 -4.82
N GLU A 122 12.33 26.57 -3.48
CA GLU A 122 12.85 27.65 -2.62
C GLU A 122 14.33 27.94 -2.89
N PHE A 123 15.13 26.89 -3.11
CA PHE A 123 16.53 27.04 -3.49
C PHE A 123 16.70 27.75 -4.84
N ALA A 124 15.93 27.34 -5.85
CA ALA A 124 15.93 27.97 -7.17
C ALA A 124 15.48 29.44 -7.11
N ASP A 125 14.49 29.77 -6.28
CA ASP A 125 14.05 31.15 -6.04
C ASP A 125 15.16 32.00 -5.39
N ARG A 126 15.87 31.46 -4.40
CA ARG A 126 17.00 32.18 -3.77
C ARG A 126 18.12 32.45 -4.78
N ILE A 127 18.44 31.50 -5.66
CA ILE A 127 19.43 31.74 -6.73
C ILE A 127 18.94 32.85 -7.67
N ARG A 128 17.67 32.83 -8.10
CA ARG A 128 17.12 33.90 -8.95
C ARG A 128 17.15 35.27 -8.28
N ALA A 129 16.87 35.35 -6.98
CA ALA A 129 16.91 36.58 -6.21
C ALA A 129 18.34 37.13 -6.02
N LEU A 130 19.34 36.24 -5.96
CA LEU A 130 20.75 36.58 -5.77
C LEU A 130 21.51 36.77 -7.09
N ALA A 131 21.01 36.22 -8.19
CA ALA A 131 21.59 36.41 -9.52
C ALA A 131 21.31 37.86 -9.98
N PRO A 132 22.32 38.75 -9.99
CA PRO A 132 22.12 40.10 -10.50
C PRO A 132 21.70 40.01 -11.97
N GLY A 133 20.69 40.81 -12.35
CA GLY A 133 20.16 40.89 -13.70
C GLY A 133 21.27 41.02 -14.74
N THR A 134 21.59 39.91 -15.39
CA THR A 134 22.51 39.87 -16.51
C THR A 134 21.68 40.02 -17.77
N GLY A 135 21.52 41.26 -18.23
CA GLY A 135 21.10 41.56 -19.61
C GLY A 135 20.01 42.61 -19.73
N GLY A 136 20.42 43.88 -19.75
CA GLY A 136 19.55 45.01 -20.10
C GLY A 136 20.32 46.31 -20.33
N ALA A 137 21.51 46.24 -20.94
CA ALA A 137 22.20 47.38 -21.52
C ALA A 137 22.30 47.16 -23.03
N GLN A 138 21.31 47.67 -23.76
CA GLN A 138 21.43 48.23 -25.11
C GLN A 138 20.40 49.35 -25.24
#